data_AF-F9W8H7-F1
#
_entry.id   AF-F9W8H7-F1
#
_cell.length_a   1.000
_cell.length_b   1.000
_cell.length_c   1.000
_cell.angle_alpha   90.00
_cell.angle_beta   90.00
_cell.angle_gamma   90.00
#
_symmetry.space_group_name_H-M   'P 1'
#
loop_
_entity.id
_entity.type
_entity.pdbx_description
1 polymer ?
#
loop_
_entity_poly.entity_id
_entity_poly.type
_entity_poly.pdbx_seq_one_letter_code
_entity_poly.pdbx_strand_id
1 'polypeptide(L)'
;MELVPQDVIDAIAKCSAEVQRIQSQTDNALVGIRAEFRERIEVLFEKRQEQLGKVDGFWSEAFTAPESPVRSLLCGPLDQRLARALTDFNVKTSIREGTICRCVMVTFRSNICVEEGTYSRELDSTLKTISVKPIVWKNGTERTRHDSVFKFFSTDETNEEFIEDVLAAFDELFQNPFLVLEAETE
;
A
#
# COMPACT_ATOMS: atom_id res chain seq x y z
N MET A 1 -0.86 52.99 -13.39
CA MET A 1 -0.16 51.69 -13.28
C MET A 1 1.14 51.85 -14.03
N GLU A 2 2.27 51.89 -13.33
CA GLU A 2 3.57 51.83 -13.97
C GLU A 2 3.75 50.42 -14.55
N LEU A 3 4.09 50.36 -15.85
CA LEU A 3 4.38 49.12 -16.54
C LEU A 3 5.71 48.57 -16.00
N VAL A 4 5.71 47.31 -15.57
CA VAL A 4 6.93 46.64 -15.13
C VAL A 4 7.92 46.63 -16.31
N PRO A 5 9.18 47.06 -16.10
CA PRO A 5 10.20 47.04 -17.15
C PRO A 5 10.41 45.65 -17.74
N GLN A 6 10.62 45.56 -19.06
CA GLN A 6 10.73 44.28 -19.78
C GLN A 6 11.95 43.46 -19.31
N ASP A 7 13.05 44.12 -18.98
CA ASP A 7 14.25 43.50 -18.42
C ASP A 7 13.98 42.80 -17.08
N VAL A 8 13.09 43.36 -16.27
CA VAL A 8 12.64 42.74 -15.01
C VAL A 8 11.78 41.50 -15.30
N ILE A 9 10.88 41.57 -16.29
CA ILE A 9 10.06 40.43 -16.72
C ILE A 9 10.96 39.28 -17.24
N ASP A 10 11.93 39.60 -18.08
CA ASP A 10 12.86 38.63 -18.66
C ASP A 10 13.75 37.99 -17.58
N ALA A 11 14.22 38.78 -16.61
CA ALA A 11 14.98 38.28 -15.47
C ALA A 11 14.16 37.32 -14.59
N ILE A 12 12.89 37.65 -14.31
CA ILE A 12 11.97 36.77 -13.56
C ILE A 12 11.69 35.47 -14.32
N ALA A 13 11.47 35.56 -15.65
CA ALA A 13 11.23 34.39 -16.48
C ALA A 13 12.46 33.45 -16.49
N LYS A 14 13.66 34.02 -16.63
CA LYS A 14 14.93 33.26 -16.56
C LYS A 14 15.15 32.63 -15.19
N CYS A 15 14.87 33.37 -14.11
CA CYS A 15 14.96 32.85 -12.74
C CYS A 15 13.98 31.68 -12.53
N SER A 16 12.72 31.84 -12.94
CA SER A 16 11.69 30.80 -12.83
C SER A 16 12.09 29.53 -13.60
N ALA A 17 12.64 29.67 -14.81
CA ALA A 17 13.12 28.56 -15.60
C ALA A 17 14.28 27.81 -14.93
N GLU A 18 15.23 28.52 -14.34
CA GLU A 18 16.34 27.91 -13.60
C GLU A 18 15.86 27.21 -12.32
N VAL A 19 14.91 27.79 -11.59
CA VAL A 19 14.29 27.16 -10.42
C VAL A 19 13.61 25.84 -10.81
N GLN A 20 12.80 25.85 -11.87
CA GLN A 20 12.16 24.63 -12.38
C GLN A 20 13.19 23.57 -12.79
N ARG A 21 14.26 23.99 -13.47
CA ARG A 21 15.34 23.08 -13.88
C ARG A 21 16.01 22.42 -12.68
N ILE A 22 16.34 23.19 -11.63
CA ILE A 22 16.96 22.68 -10.41
C ILE A 22 16.00 21.76 -9.65
N GLN A 23 14.71 22.11 -9.59
CA GLN A 23 13.68 21.26 -8.98
C GLN A 23 13.61 19.90 -9.70
N SER A 24 13.48 19.89 -11.03
CA SER A 24 13.45 18.63 -11.78
C SER A 24 14.73 17.80 -11.61
N GLN A 25 15.91 18.42 -11.53
CA GLN A 25 17.16 17.70 -11.24
C GLN A 25 17.16 17.08 -9.84
N THR A 26 16.65 17.81 -8.86
CA THR A 26 16.53 17.34 -7.47
C THR A 26 15.55 16.18 -7.36
N ASP A 27 14.38 16.30 -7.97
CA ASP A 27 13.35 15.26 -7.98
C ASP A 27 13.87 13.98 -8.64
N ASN A 28 14.56 14.10 -9.78
CA ASN A 28 15.17 12.95 -10.47
C ASN A 28 16.24 12.26 -9.61
N ALA A 29 17.10 13.04 -8.94
CA ALA A 29 18.11 12.48 -8.03
C ALA A 29 17.47 11.77 -6.83
N LEU A 30 16.41 12.35 -6.24
CA LEU A 30 15.66 11.74 -5.15
C LEU A 30 14.98 10.44 -5.57
N VAL A 31 14.38 10.38 -6.77
CA VAL A 31 13.80 9.16 -7.33
C VAL A 31 14.87 8.08 -7.50
N GLY A 32 16.04 8.44 -8.03
CA GLY A 32 17.17 7.51 -8.20
C GLY A 32 17.66 6.92 -6.87
N ILE A 33 17.83 7.75 -5.85
CA ILE A 33 18.23 7.29 -4.51
C ILE A 33 17.16 6.37 -3.91
N ARG A 34 15.88 6.78 -3.96
CA ARG A 34 14.76 5.96 -3.45
C ARG A 34 14.70 4.60 -4.14
N ALA A 35 14.91 4.58 -5.45
CA ALA A 35 14.95 3.36 -6.24
C ALA A 35 16.05 2.41 -5.76
N GLU A 36 17.27 2.90 -5.65
CA GLU A 36 18.43 2.10 -5.20
C GLU A 36 18.22 1.51 -3.81
N PHE A 37 17.78 2.34 -2.85
CA PHE A 37 17.49 1.85 -1.50
C PHE A 37 16.36 0.83 -1.49
N ARG A 38 15.33 1.03 -2.31
CA ARG A 38 14.21 0.11 -2.36
C ARG A 38 14.61 -1.25 -2.91
N GLU A 39 15.40 -1.30 -3.98
CA GLU A 39 15.92 -2.57 -4.52
C GLU A 39 16.67 -3.37 -3.45
N ARG A 40 17.49 -2.70 -2.64
CA ARG A 40 18.24 -3.34 -1.54
C ARG A 40 17.33 -3.82 -0.42
N ILE A 41 16.31 -3.04 -0.05
CA ILE A 41 15.37 -3.37 1.03
C ILE A 41 14.42 -4.50 0.63
N GLU A 42 13.96 -4.54 -0.63
CA GLU A 42 13.06 -5.61 -1.12
C GLU A 42 13.68 -7.00 -0.94
N VAL A 43 14.98 -7.15 -1.16
CA VAL A 43 15.70 -8.42 -0.90
C VAL A 43 15.61 -8.84 0.57
N LEU A 44 15.62 -7.87 1.49
CA LEU A 44 15.47 -8.14 2.93
C LEU A 44 14.02 -8.50 3.27
N PHE A 45 13.05 -7.81 2.66
CA PHE A 45 11.63 -8.15 2.83
C PHE A 45 11.29 -9.53 2.28
N GLU A 46 11.84 -9.94 1.14
CA GLU A 46 11.65 -11.28 0.58
C GLU A 46 12.18 -12.36 1.55
N LYS A 47 13.38 -12.16 2.13
CA LYS A 47 13.93 -13.07 3.15
C LYS A 47 13.08 -13.11 4.41
N ARG A 48 12.60 -11.94 4.87
CA ARG A 48 11.70 -11.86 6.02
C ARG A 48 10.40 -12.62 5.74
N GLN A 49 9.82 -12.44 4.56
CA GLN A 49 8.59 -13.13 4.16
C GLN A 49 8.76 -14.65 4.19
N GLU A 50 9.90 -15.15 3.71
CA GLU A 50 10.22 -16.58 3.74
C GLU A 50 10.25 -17.13 5.18
N GLN A 51 10.72 -16.34 6.16
CA GLN A 51 10.71 -16.77 7.56
C GLN A 51 9.34 -16.63 8.21
N LEU A 52 8.65 -15.51 7.99
CA LEU A 52 7.33 -15.25 8.56
C LEU A 52 6.29 -16.24 8.04
N GLY A 53 6.37 -16.66 6.77
CA GLY A 53 5.49 -17.69 6.21
C GLY A 53 5.63 -19.07 6.85
N LYS A 54 6.66 -19.30 7.69
CA LYS A 54 6.82 -20.54 8.48
C LYS A 54 6.10 -20.46 9.83
N VAL A 55 5.67 -19.27 10.26
CA VAL A 55 4.98 -19.04 11.53
C VAL A 55 3.48 -19.04 11.25
N ASP A 56 2.80 -20.13 11.61
CA ASP A 56 1.35 -20.25 11.41
C ASP A 56 0.61 -19.16 12.19
N GLY A 57 -0.38 -18.55 11.55
CA GLY A 57 -1.20 -17.50 12.14
C GLY A 57 -0.54 -16.12 12.30
N PHE A 58 0.76 -15.94 12.00
CA PHE A 58 1.48 -14.69 12.24
C PHE A 58 0.76 -13.46 11.68
N TRP A 59 0.40 -13.49 10.39
CA TRP A 59 -0.27 -12.35 9.75
C TRP A 59 -1.70 -12.14 10.26
N SER A 60 -2.40 -13.21 10.61
CA SER A 60 -3.72 -13.13 11.25
C SER A 60 -3.62 -12.39 12.60
N GLU A 61 -2.62 -12.72 13.41
CA GLU A 61 -2.37 -12.06 14.69
C GLU A 61 -1.97 -10.59 14.47
N ALA A 62 -1.01 -10.31 13.58
CA ALA A 62 -0.56 -8.95 13.29
C ALA A 62 -1.68 -8.04 12.76
N PHE A 63 -2.62 -8.56 11.97
CA PHE A 63 -3.80 -7.81 11.52
C PHE A 63 -4.82 -7.55 12.63
N THR A 64 -4.95 -8.47 13.59
CA THR A 64 -5.99 -8.39 14.64
C THR A 64 -5.50 -7.84 15.96
N ALA A 65 -4.19 -7.62 16.10
CA ALA A 65 -3.57 -7.01 17.25
C ALA A 65 -4.19 -5.64 17.60
N PRO A 66 -4.25 -5.26 18.89
CA PRO A 66 -4.79 -3.97 19.34
C PRO A 66 -4.15 -2.75 18.69
N GLU A 67 -2.82 -2.78 18.56
CA GLU A 67 -2.04 -1.67 18.01
C GLU A 67 -1.90 -1.75 16.49
N SER A 68 -2.56 -2.70 15.83
CA SER A 68 -2.47 -2.85 14.38
C SER A 68 -2.98 -1.58 13.68
N PRO A 69 -2.20 -0.97 12.76
CA PRO A 69 -2.65 0.23 12.04
C PRO A 69 -3.88 -0.06 11.16
N VAL A 70 -4.12 -1.33 10.86
CA VAL A 70 -5.28 -1.79 10.10
C VAL A 70 -6.53 -1.95 10.97
N ARG A 71 -6.39 -1.98 12.31
CA ARG A 71 -7.49 -2.33 13.23
C ARG A 71 -8.67 -1.38 13.13
N SER A 72 -8.39 -0.07 13.01
CA SER A 72 -9.42 0.97 12.86
C SER A 72 -10.21 0.84 11.55
N LEU A 73 -9.60 0.20 10.54
CA LEU A 73 -10.19 -0.01 9.22
C LEU A 73 -11.02 -1.29 9.16
N LEU A 74 -10.83 -2.25 10.08
CA LEU A 74 -11.61 -3.49 10.12
C LEU A 74 -13.07 -3.19 10.50
N CYS A 75 -13.96 -3.23 9.52
CA CYS A 75 -15.37 -2.92 9.71
C CYS A 75 -16.15 -4.15 10.19
N GLY A 76 -16.26 -4.26 11.52
CA GLY A 76 -17.16 -5.21 12.17
C GLY A 76 -16.73 -6.68 12.09
N PRO A 77 -17.66 -7.61 12.40
CA PRO A 77 -17.31 -9.02 12.60
C PRO A 77 -16.85 -9.77 11.35
N LEU A 78 -17.17 -9.27 10.14
CA LEU A 78 -16.75 -9.91 8.90
C LEU A 78 -15.26 -9.69 8.65
N ASP A 79 -14.79 -8.45 8.73
CA ASP A 79 -13.38 -8.12 8.52
C ASP A 79 -12.48 -8.81 9.56
N GLN A 80 -12.94 -8.91 10.80
CA GLN A 80 -12.23 -9.69 11.82
C GLN A 80 -12.13 -11.18 11.46
N ARG A 81 -13.16 -11.77 10.85
CA ARG A 81 -13.10 -13.18 10.41
C ARG A 81 -12.18 -13.36 9.21
N LEU A 82 -12.17 -12.42 8.27
CA LEU A 82 -11.26 -12.42 7.14
C LEU A 82 -9.81 -12.25 7.59
N ALA A 83 -9.53 -11.27 8.44
CA ALA A 83 -8.22 -11.07 9.03
C ALA A 83 -7.70 -12.35 9.71
N ARG A 84 -8.56 -13.05 10.49
CA ARG A 84 -8.23 -14.35 11.09
C ARG A 84 -8.02 -15.50 10.11
N ALA A 85 -8.44 -15.34 8.86
CA ALA A 85 -8.24 -16.31 7.80
C ALA A 85 -7.01 -15.99 6.92
N LEU A 86 -6.31 -14.89 7.18
CA LEU A 86 -5.06 -14.57 6.51
C LEU A 86 -4.00 -15.61 6.87
N THR A 87 -3.40 -16.18 5.84
CA THR A 87 -2.23 -17.06 5.94
C THR A 87 -0.97 -16.37 5.46
N ASP A 88 -1.09 -15.38 4.58
CA ASP A 88 0.02 -14.60 4.08
C ASP A 88 -0.39 -13.16 3.78
N PHE A 89 0.53 -12.22 3.96
CA PHE A 89 0.38 -10.81 3.62
C PHE A 89 1.71 -10.23 3.17
N ASN A 90 1.72 -9.54 2.03
CA ASN A 90 2.94 -9.01 1.45
C ASN A 90 2.68 -7.69 0.72
N VAL A 91 3.61 -6.74 0.86
CA VAL A 91 3.62 -5.50 0.09
C VAL A 91 4.94 -5.37 -0.66
N LYS A 92 4.87 -5.56 -1.98
CA LYS A 92 6.03 -5.48 -2.86
C LYS A 92 6.08 -4.14 -3.57
N THR A 93 7.25 -3.51 -3.58
CA THR A 93 7.51 -2.40 -4.48
C THR A 93 8.28 -2.87 -5.71
N SER A 94 7.89 -2.35 -6.87
CA SER A 94 8.68 -2.47 -8.08
C SER A 94 8.80 -1.12 -8.77
N ILE A 95 9.74 -1.01 -9.71
CA ILE A 95 9.88 0.16 -10.57
C ILE A 95 9.59 -0.31 -11.99
N ARG A 96 8.61 0.32 -12.63
CA ARG A 96 8.23 0.05 -14.02
C ARG A 96 8.26 1.37 -14.77
N GLU A 97 9.05 1.43 -15.84
CA GLU A 97 9.15 2.62 -16.70
C GLU A 97 9.45 3.92 -15.93
N GLY A 98 10.28 3.83 -14.88
CA GLY A 98 10.63 4.97 -14.02
C GLY A 98 9.56 5.36 -12.99
N THR A 99 8.43 4.66 -12.95
CA THR A 99 7.36 4.86 -11.97
C THR A 99 7.44 3.81 -10.87
N ILE A 100 7.29 4.26 -9.64
CA ILE A 100 7.22 3.37 -8.47
C ILE A 100 5.82 2.75 -8.41
N CYS A 101 5.77 1.43 -8.37
CA CYS A 101 4.54 0.66 -8.25
C CYS A 101 4.50 -0.09 -6.92
N ARG A 102 3.33 -0.15 -6.29
CA ARG A 102 3.07 -0.90 -5.05
C ARG A 102 2.10 -2.04 -5.36
N CYS A 103 2.47 -3.26 -5.02
CA CYS A 103 1.62 -4.43 -5.14
C CYS A 103 1.35 -5.00 -3.75
N VAL A 104 0.12 -4.88 -3.30
CA VAL A 104 -0.36 -5.49 -2.05
C VAL A 104 -0.95 -6.85 -2.38
N MET A 105 -0.60 -7.86 -1.59
CA MET A 105 -1.06 -9.24 -1.75
C MET A 105 -1.52 -9.78 -0.39
N VAL A 106 -2.67 -10.45 -0.39
CA VAL A 106 -3.19 -11.21 0.75
C VAL A 106 -3.49 -12.63 0.31
N THR A 107 -3.22 -13.61 1.16
CA THR A 107 -3.64 -14.99 0.96
C THR A 107 -4.57 -15.40 2.07
N PHE A 108 -5.74 -15.92 1.70
CA PHE A 108 -6.68 -16.50 2.64
C PHE A 108 -6.74 -18.01 2.47
N ARG A 109 -6.85 -18.72 3.60
CA ARG A 109 -7.44 -20.07 3.61
C ARG A 109 -8.94 -19.98 3.34
N SER A 110 -9.50 -21.03 2.75
CA SER A 110 -10.95 -21.13 2.53
C SER A 110 -11.71 -20.89 3.84
N ASN A 111 -12.71 -20.01 3.83
CA ASN A 111 -13.56 -19.72 4.99
C ASN A 111 -15.00 -19.48 4.57
N ILE A 112 -15.86 -19.04 5.48
CA ILE A 112 -17.29 -18.84 5.18
C ILE A 112 -17.56 -17.67 4.21
N CYS A 113 -16.61 -16.75 4.05
CA CYS A 113 -16.79 -15.51 3.28
C CYS A 113 -16.10 -15.55 1.92
N VAL A 114 -14.91 -16.15 1.83
CA VAL A 114 -14.09 -16.12 0.61
C VAL A 114 -13.56 -17.51 0.28
N GLU A 115 -13.29 -17.73 -1.00
CA GLU A 115 -12.56 -18.89 -1.47
C GLU A 115 -11.08 -18.83 -1.03
N GLU A 116 -10.40 -19.97 -1.09
CA GLU A 116 -8.97 -20.00 -0.86
C GLU A 116 -8.24 -19.36 -2.04
N GLY A 117 -7.21 -18.57 -1.74
CA GLY A 117 -6.35 -18.03 -2.78
C GLY A 117 -5.58 -16.79 -2.36
N THR A 118 -4.67 -16.40 -3.25
CA THR A 118 -3.95 -15.13 -3.16
C THR A 118 -4.64 -14.09 -4.03
N TYR A 119 -4.92 -12.94 -3.45
CA TYR A 119 -5.56 -11.79 -4.07
C TYR A 119 -4.62 -10.59 -4.01
N SER A 120 -4.71 -9.71 -4.99
CA SER A 120 -3.71 -8.66 -5.13
C SER A 120 -4.26 -7.41 -5.80
N ARG A 121 -3.67 -6.26 -5.47
CA ARG A 121 -3.87 -5.02 -6.20
C ARG A 121 -2.54 -4.32 -6.37
N GLU A 122 -2.26 -3.92 -7.61
CA GLU A 122 -1.08 -3.16 -7.98
C GLU A 122 -1.48 -1.73 -8.35
N LEU A 123 -0.82 -0.76 -7.74
CA LEU A 123 -1.06 0.67 -7.87
C LEU A 123 0.22 1.37 -8.37
N ASP A 124 0.08 2.41 -9.18
CA ASP A 124 1.16 3.34 -9.45
C ASP A 124 1.29 4.40 -8.35
N SER A 125 2.25 5.33 -8.51
CA SER A 125 2.48 6.42 -7.56
C SER A 125 1.33 7.44 -7.49
N THR A 126 0.34 7.35 -8.38
CA THR A 126 -0.86 8.20 -8.41
C THR A 126 -2.10 7.45 -7.92
N LEU A 127 -1.93 6.30 -7.25
CA LEU A 127 -3.01 5.43 -6.75
C LEU A 127 -3.90 4.85 -7.86
N LYS A 128 -3.45 4.89 -9.11
CA LYS A 128 -4.18 4.26 -10.20
C LYS A 128 -3.87 2.77 -10.24
N THR A 129 -4.92 1.96 -10.34
CA THR A 129 -4.80 0.51 -10.48
C THR A 129 -4.14 0.14 -11.80
N ILE A 130 -2.99 -0.52 -11.72
CA ILE A 130 -2.28 -1.15 -12.85
C ILE A 130 -2.84 -2.55 -13.08
N SER A 131 -3.00 -3.33 -12.02
CA SER A 131 -3.54 -4.69 -12.08
C SER A 131 -4.28 -5.05 -10.80
N VAL A 132 -5.27 -5.94 -10.90
CA VAL A 132 -6.04 -6.42 -9.75
C VAL A 132 -6.42 -7.88 -9.96
N LYS A 133 -6.21 -8.69 -8.92
CA LYS A 133 -6.71 -10.05 -8.79
C LYS A 133 -7.70 -10.05 -7.62
N PRO A 134 -9.01 -9.92 -7.91
CA PRO A 134 -9.98 -9.63 -6.87
C PRO A 134 -10.30 -10.82 -5.98
N ILE A 135 -10.71 -10.51 -4.75
CA ILE A 135 -11.21 -11.51 -3.80
C ILE A 135 -12.43 -12.22 -4.40
N VAL A 136 -12.40 -13.55 -4.39
CA VAL A 136 -13.54 -14.38 -4.81
C VAL A 136 -14.40 -14.67 -3.60
N TRP A 137 -15.48 -13.90 -3.49
CA TRP A 137 -16.44 -14.00 -2.39
C TRP A 137 -17.43 -15.14 -2.61
N LYS A 138 -17.72 -15.88 -1.54
CA LYS A 138 -18.77 -16.90 -1.54
C LYS A 138 -20.17 -16.27 -1.48
N ASN A 139 -21.14 -16.95 -2.07
CA ASN A 139 -22.55 -16.51 -2.11
C ASN A 139 -23.09 -16.21 -0.71
N GLY A 140 -23.92 -15.16 -0.59
CA GLY A 140 -24.58 -14.77 0.65
C GLY A 140 -23.78 -13.79 1.53
N THR A 141 -22.66 -13.26 1.02
CA THR A 141 -21.83 -12.26 1.71
C THR A 141 -21.93 -10.85 1.13
N GLU A 142 -22.79 -10.64 0.13
CA GLU A 142 -22.84 -9.45 -0.73
C GLU A 142 -23.04 -8.14 0.04
N ARG A 143 -24.00 -8.12 0.98
CA ARG A 143 -24.34 -6.91 1.75
C ARG A 143 -23.20 -6.35 2.60
N THR A 144 -22.28 -7.20 3.02
CA THR A 144 -21.20 -6.87 3.96
C THR A 144 -19.88 -6.56 3.27
N ARG A 145 -19.79 -6.67 1.94
CA ARG A 145 -18.54 -6.41 1.18
C ARG A 145 -18.25 -4.92 1.02
N HIS A 146 -19.28 -4.07 1.03
CA HIS A 146 -19.16 -2.65 0.66
C HIS A 146 -18.46 -1.78 1.73
N ASP A 147 -18.55 -2.19 2.99
CA ASP A 147 -17.93 -1.50 4.12
C ASP A 147 -16.62 -2.16 4.57
N SER A 148 -16.24 -3.28 3.94
CA SER A 148 -15.06 -4.06 4.29
C SER A 148 -13.76 -3.37 3.85
N VAL A 149 -12.72 -3.39 4.68
CA VAL A 149 -11.37 -2.96 4.25
C VAL A 149 -10.87 -3.78 3.05
N PHE A 150 -11.29 -5.05 2.95
CA PHE A 150 -10.87 -5.96 1.89
C PHE A 150 -11.53 -5.66 0.53
N LYS A 151 -12.48 -4.70 0.46
CA LYS A 151 -12.91 -4.14 -0.83
C LYS A 151 -11.80 -3.40 -1.56
N PHE A 152 -10.69 -3.08 -0.87
CA PHE A 152 -9.45 -2.63 -1.49
C PHE A 152 -9.02 -3.52 -2.67
N PHE A 153 -9.29 -4.83 -2.60
CA PHE A 153 -8.98 -5.78 -3.68
C PHE A 153 -10.08 -5.87 -4.75
N SER A 154 -11.11 -5.02 -4.74
CA SER A 154 -12.17 -5.01 -5.75
C SER A 154 -11.71 -4.34 -7.04
N THR A 155 -12.27 -4.76 -8.18
CA THR A 155 -12.13 -4.06 -9.47
C THR A 155 -12.81 -2.70 -9.49
N ASP A 156 -13.83 -2.54 -8.66
CA ASP A 156 -14.77 -1.41 -8.72
C ASP A 156 -14.44 -0.31 -7.70
N GLU A 157 -13.44 -0.53 -6.83
CA GLU A 157 -13.04 0.44 -5.82
C GLU A 157 -12.12 1.51 -6.41
N THR A 158 -12.65 2.72 -6.52
CA THR A 158 -12.02 3.89 -7.13
C THR A 158 -11.90 5.08 -6.18
N ASN A 159 -12.34 4.94 -4.93
CA ASN A 159 -12.19 6.00 -3.94
C ASN A 159 -10.71 6.15 -3.54
N GLU A 160 -10.06 7.20 -4.04
CA GLU A 160 -8.63 7.48 -3.82
C GLU A 160 -8.30 7.68 -2.33
N GLU A 161 -9.13 8.40 -1.57
CA GLU A 161 -8.92 8.62 -0.13
C GLU A 161 -8.93 7.29 0.64
N PHE A 162 -9.91 6.43 0.35
CA PHE A 162 -9.97 5.09 0.93
C PHE A 162 -8.76 4.23 0.53
N ILE A 163 -8.35 4.26 -0.75
CA ILE A 163 -7.20 3.50 -1.25
C ILE A 163 -5.92 3.98 -0.56
N GLU A 164 -5.75 5.29 -0.39
CA GLU A 164 -4.61 5.91 0.27
C GLU A 164 -4.52 5.47 1.73
N ASP A 165 -5.62 5.59 2.49
CA ASP A 165 -5.69 5.20 3.89
C ASP A 165 -5.37 3.72 4.11
N VAL A 166 -5.97 2.84 3.30
CA VAL A 166 -5.74 1.40 3.40
C VAL A 166 -4.30 1.05 2.99
N LEU A 167 -3.78 1.65 1.93
CA LEU A 167 -2.40 1.41 1.49
C LEU A 167 -1.40 1.86 2.55
N ALA A 168 -1.61 3.01 3.19
CA ALA A 168 -0.77 3.51 4.27
C ALA A 168 -0.76 2.54 5.46
N ALA A 169 -1.93 2.09 5.92
CA ALA A 169 -2.04 1.13 7.02
C ALA A 169 -1.39 -0.22 6.69
N PHE A 170 -1.55 -0.70 5.45
CA PHE A 170 -0.91 -1.91 4.96
C PHE A 170 0.62 -1.78 4.88
N ASP A 171 1.13 -0.65 4.38
CA ASP A 171 2.56 -0.36 4.34
C ASP A 171 3.15 -0.30 5.76
N GLU A 172 2.45 0.35 6.70
CA GLU A 172 2.90 0.46 8.09
C GLU A 172 2.96 -0.92 8.78
N LEU A 173 1.88 -1.70 8.67
CA LEU A 173 1.84 -3.07 9.20
C LEU A 173 2.95 -3.93 8.57
N PHE A 174 3.10 -3.87 7.25
CA PHE A 174 4.11 -4.65 6.56
C PHE A 174 5.52 -4.22 6.93
N GLN A 175 5.79 -2.93 7.13
CA GLN A 175 7.13 -2.46 7.49
C GLN A 175 7.54 -2.99 8.87
N ASN A 176 6.65 -2.95 9.87
CA ASN A 176 6.98 -3.31 11.24
C ASN A 176 5.94 -4.24 11.90
N PRO A 177 5.78 -5.50 11.42
CA PRO A 177 4.74 -6.39 11.90
C PRO A 177 4.99 -6.92 13.32
N PHE A 178 6.17 -6.71 13.90
CA PHE A 178 6.48 -7.13 15.27
C PHE A 178 6.07 -6.10 16.32
N LEU A 179 6.10 -4.81 16.00
CA LEU A 179 5.74 -3.75 16.97
C LEU A 179 4.29 -3.91 17.45
N VAL A 180 3.43 -4.38 16.57
CA VAL A 180 2.03 -4.65 16.88
C VAL A 180 1.84 -5.89 17.76
N LEU A 181 2.80 -6.82 17.79
CA LEU A 181 2.76 -8.04 18.59
C LEU A 181 3.48 -7.86 19.95
N GLU A 182 4.52 -7.04 20.01
CA GLU A 182 5.31 -6.77 21.23
C GLU A 182 4.53 -5.93 22.25
N ALA A 183 3.55 -5.13 21.82
CA ALA A 183 2.69 -4.35 22.70
C ALA A 183 1.82 -5.20 23.65
N GLU A 184 1.67 -6.51 23.40
CA GLU A 184 0.96 -7.43 24.29
C GLU A 184 1.86 -8.01 25.41
N THR A 185 3.16 -7.71 25.39
CA THR A 185 4.15 -8.25 26.36
C THR A 185 4.59 -7.28 27.45
N GLU A 186 4.02 -6.07 27.53
CA GLU A 186 4.15 -5.13 28.66
C GLU A 186 2.89 -5.10 29.52
#